data_AF-A0A654MEF0-F1
#
_entry.id   AF-A0A654MEF0-F1
#
_cell.length_a   1.000
_cell.length_b   1.000
_cell.length_c   1.000
_cell.angle_alpha   90.00
_cell.angle_beta   90.00
_cell.angle_gamma   90.00
#
_symmetry.space_group_name_H-M   'P 1'
#
loop_
_entity.id
_entity.type
_entity.pdbx_description
1 polymer ?
#
loop_
_entity_poly.entity_id
_entity_poly.type
_entity_poly.pdbx_seq_one_letter_code
_entity_poly.pdbx_strand_id
1 'polypeptide(L)'
;MDEITLKQLKESNYYHPVITDVIQDYKIMLEITIDGLNSTEIGYNTVWDAEMCKWASRYFVEGLELVKQKVKEKGIKCRLITEVNTENEGFLNTLPFLEIRHLEGLRGNFGIRDEMDTWHLCFTKRMTNFYRHTLAILKSLQRNKCNCLKNCGV
;
A
#
# COMPACT_ATOMS: atom_id res chain seq x y z
N MET A 1 -2.79 -11.40 -14.31
CA MET A 1 -3.13 -12.47 -13.33
C MET A 1 -4.46 -13.10 -13.66
N ASP A 2 -4.45 -14.41 -13.85
CA ASP A 2 -5.65 -15.23 -14.04
C ASP A 2 -6.15 -15.81 -12.69
N GLU A 3 -7.36 -16.37 -12.72
CA GLU A 3 -8.02 -16.94 -11.53
C GLU A 3 -7.27 -18.16 -10.97
N ILE A 4 -6.58 -18.94 -11.82
CA ILE A 4 -5.83 -20.13 -11.41
C ILE A 4 -4.65 -19.70 -10.54
N THR A 5 -3.91 -18.70 -10.98
CA THR A 5 -2.78 -18.13 -10.25
C THR A 5 -3.23 -17.51 -8.93
N LEU A 6 -4.34 -16.77 -8.94
CA LEU A 6 -4.91 -16.18 -7.72
C LEU A 6 -5.30 -17.26 -6.70
N LYS A 7 -5.93 -18.34 -7.16
CA LYS A 7 -6.30 -19.48 -6.29
C LYS A 7 -5.06 -20.11 -5.65
N GLN A 8 -4.00 -20.36 -6.41
CA GLN A 8 -2.75 -20.91 -5.88
C GLN A 8 -2.10 -20.00 -4.84
N LEU A 9 -2.12 -18.68 -5.08
CA LEU A 9 -1.64 -17.71 -4.09
C LEU A 9 -2.44 -17.77 -2.80
N LYS A 10 -3.77 -17.85 -2.87
CA LYS A 10 -4.62 -17.95 -1.67
C LYS A 10 -4.36 -19.24 -0.89
N GLU A 11 -4.31 -20.37 -1.57
CA GLU A 11 -4.05 -21.68 -0.95
C GLU A 11 -2.69 -21.74 -0.25
N SER A 12 -1.71 -20.98 -0.74
CA SER A 12 -0.37 -20.90 -0.16
C SER A 12 -0.20 -19.73 0.83
N ASN A 13 -1.25 -19.02 1.23
CA ASN A 13 -1.14 -17.79 2.03
C ASN A 13 -0.17 -16.74 1.42
N TYR A 14 -0.20 -16.62 0.10
CA TYR A 14 0.61 -15.71 -0.72
C TYR A 14 2.13 -15.99 -0.67
N TYR A 15 2.54 -17.23 -0.33
CA TYR A 15 3.95 -17.66 -0.39
C TYR A 15 4.33 -18.26 -1.75
N HIS A 16 3.40 -18.92 -2.45
CA HIS A 16 3.65 -19.60 -3.73
C HIS A 16 2.47 -19.51 -4.73
N PRO A 17 2.73 -19.39 -6.04
CA PRO A 17 4.05 -19.24 -6.66
C PRO A 17 4.64 -17.85 -6.41
N VAL A 18 5.98 -17.74 -6.47
CA VAL A 18 6.65 -16.44 -6.51
C VAL A 18 6.52 -15.90 -7.93
N ILE A 19 5.69 -14.87 -8.11
CA ILE A 19 5.34 -14.33 -9.43
C ILE A 19 5.46 -12.80 -9.46
N THR A 20 5.84 -12.26 -10.61
CA THR A 20 5.66 -10.85 -10.97
C THR A 20 4.71 -10.80 -12.16
N ASP A 21 3.52 -10.23 -11.96
CA ASP A 21 2.47 -10.18 -12.98
C ASP A 21 1.72 -8.85 -12.93
N VAL A 22 1.03 -8.51 -14.01
CA VAL A 22 0.17 -7.33 -14.12
C VAL A 22 -1.28 -7.74 -13.82
N ILE A 23 -1.86 -7.13 -12.80
CA ILE A 23 -3.28 -7.27 -12.48
C ILE A 23 -4.06 -6.20 -13.25
N GLN A 24 -4.86 -6.63 -14.23
CA GLN A 24 -5.69 -5.72 -15.04
C GLN A 24 -7.12 -5.62 -14.50
N ASP A 25 -7.61 -6.67 -13.83
CA ASP A 25 -8.94 -6.68 -13.23
C ASP A 25 -8.90 -6.05 -11.83
N TYR A 26 -9.68 -4.97 -11.65
CA TYR A 26 -9.75 -4.27 -10.38
C TYR A 26 -10.36 -5.15 -9.27
N LYS A 27 -11.20 -6.14 -9.60
CA LYS A 27 -11.79 -7.06 -8.62
C LYS A 27 -10.73 -7.97 -8.04
N ILE A 28 -9.83 -8.49 -8.88
CA ILE A 28 -8.67 -9.27 -8.42
C ILE A 28 -7.76 -8.42 -7.53
N MET A 29 -7.52 -7.16 -7.91
CA MET A 29 -6.72 -6.25 -7.09
C MET A 29 -7.36 -5.96 -5.73
N LEU A 30 -8.67 -5.74 -5.69
CA LEU A 30 -9.43 -5.56 -4.46
C LEU A 30 -9.37 -6.82 -3.58
N GLU A 31 -9.57 -7.99 -4.17
CA GLU A 31 -9.57 -9.27 -3.46
C GLU A 31 -8.21 -9.55 -2.80
N ILE A 32 -7.11 -9.35 -3.54
CA ILE A 32 -5.75 -9.45 -2.99
C ILE A 32 -5.53 -8.43 -1.87
N THR A 33 -6.03 -7.21 -2.04
CA THR A 33 -5.92 -6.15 -1.03
C THR A 33 -6.65 -6.54 0.26
N ILE A 34 -7.89 -7.04 0.15
CA ILE A 34 -8.70 -7.44 1.30
C ILE A 34 -8.10 -8.66 2.00
N ASP A 35 -7.64 -9.67 1.26
CA ASP A 35 -6.94 -10.82 1.83
C ASP A 35 -5.63 -10.42 2.51
N GLY A 36 -4.90 -9.49 1.90
CA GLY A 36 -3.71 -8.87 2.49
C GLY A 36 -4.04 -8.23 3.83
N LEU A 37 -5.09 -7.40 3.90
CA LEU A 37 -5.54 -6.78 5.14
C LEU A 37 -6.02 -7.80 6.18
N ASN A 38 -6.68 -8.88 5.75
CA ASN A 38 -7.12 -9.96 6.64
C ASN A 38 -5.96 -10.70 7.31
N SER A 39 -4.79 -10.74 6.67
CA SER A 39 -3.56 -11.31 7.24
C SER A 39 -2.66 -10.29 7.96
N THR A 40 -2.89 -8.98 7.78
CA THR A 40 -2.10 -7.92 8.43
C THR A 40 -2.25 -7.88 9.96
N GLU A 41 -1.18 -7.94 10.72
CA GLU A 41 -1.20 -7.85 12.19
C GLU A 41 -0.83 -6.45 12.72
N ILE A 42 0.10 -5.77 12.07
CA ILE A 42 0.71 -4.51 12.52
C ILE A 42 0.17 -3.33 11.70
N GLY A 43 0.28 -3.42 10.38
CA GLY A 43 -0.06 -2.28 9.53
C GLY A 43 0.22 -2.46 8.05
N TYR A 44 -0.36 -1.58 7.26
CA TYR A 44 -0.27 -1.59 5.81
C TYR A 44 0.15 -0.21 5.29
N ASN A 45 1.33 -0.13 4.67
CA ASN A 45 1.84 1.08 4.06
C ASN A 45 1.63 0.99 2.56
N THR A 46 1.01 1.99 1.96
CA THR A 46 0.86 2.08 0.51
C THR A 46 1.50 3.36 0.00
N VAL A 47 2.00 3.29 -1.23
CA VAL A 47 2.63 4.39 -1.93
C VAL A 47 1.90 4.59 -3.24
N TRP A 48 1.37 5.79 -3.47
CA TRP A 48 0.62 6.13 -4.68
C TRP A 48 1.19 7.37 -5.36
N ASP A 49 1.41 7.30 -6.66
CA ASP A 49 1.61 8.47 -7.51
C ASP A 49 0.30 9.22 -7.76
N ALA A 50 0.41 10.41 -8.37
CA ALA A 50 -0.74 11.27 -8.63
C ALA A 50 -1.80 10.60 -9.53
N GLU A 51 -1.37 9.80 -10.50
CA GLU A 51 -2.27 9.08 -11.39
C GLU A 51 -3.05 7.99 -10.64
N MET A 52 -2.42 7.31 -9.69
CA MET A 52 -3.09 6.35 -8.82
C MET A 52 -4.09 7.03 -7.89
N CYS A 53 -3.77 8.19 -7.31
CA CYS A 53 -4.75 8.99 -6.54
C CYS A 53 -5.96 9.38 -7.41
N LYS A 54 -5.71 9.84 -8.64
CA LYS A 54 -6.76 10.21 -9.59
C LYS A 54 -7.62 9.01 -9.98
N TRP A 55 -7.01 7.86 -10.25
CA TRP A 55 -7.71 6.62 -10.54
C TRP A 55 -8.54 6.15 -9.34
N ALA A 56 -7.96 6.13 -8.14
CA ALA A 56 -8.61 5.68 -6.92
C ALA A 56 -9.83 6.54 -6.56
N SER A 57 -9.71 7.87 -6.70
CA SER A 57 -10.81 8.81 -6.45
C SER A 57 -12.03 8.62 -7.37
N ARG A 58 -11.84 8.01 -8.55
CA ARG A 58 -12.89 7.82 -9.55
C ARG A 58 -13.46 6.42 -9.56
N TYR A 59 -12.60 5.42 -9.41
CA TYR A 59 -12.94 4.02 -9.71
C TYR A 59 -12.83 3.08 -8.51
N PHE A 60 -12.19 3.52 -7.41
CA PHE A 60 -11.89 2.66 -6.27
C PHE A 60 -12.57 3.09 -4.96
N VAL A 61 -13.55 3.99 -5.03
CA VAL A 61 -14.24 4.53 -3.85
C VAL A 61 -14.87 3.43 -2.99
N GLU A 62 -15.56 2.47 -3.60
CA GLU A 62 -16.13 1.31 -2.89
C GLU A 62 -15.05 0.44 -2.25
N GLY A 63 -13.94 0.22 -2.96
CA GLY A 63 -12.78 -0.49 -2.44
C GLY A 63 -12.19 0.19 -1.21
N LEU A 64 -12.10 1.52 -1.21
CA LEU A 64 -11.60 2.30 -0.08
C LEU A 64 -12.51 2.23 1.15
N GLU A 65 -13.83 2.16 0.97
CA GLU A 65 -14.75 1.96 2.09
C GLU A 65 -14.60 0.56 2.71
N LEU A 66 -14.40 -0.48 1.89
CA LEU A 66 -14.11 -1.83 2.40
C LEU A 66 -12.78 -1.86 3.16
N VAL A 67 -11.74 -1.22 2.62
CA VAL A 67 -10.44 -1.10 3.30
C VAL A 67 -10.61 -0.38 4.64
N LYS A 68 -11.33 0.74 4.67
CA LYS A 68 -11.61 1.50 5.89
C LYS A 68 -12.34 0.67 6.95
N GLN A 69 -13.35 -0.12 6.56
CA GLN A 69 -14.04 -1.04 7.46
C GLN A 69 -13.05 -2.05 8.06
N LYS A 70 -12.24 -2.69 7.22
CA LYS A 70 -11.25 -3.69 7.67
C LYS A 70 -10.17 -3.11 8.58
N VAL A 71 -9.67 -1.92 8.25
CA VAL A 71 -8.71 -1.19 9.08
C VAL A 71 -9.29 -0.90 10.47
N LYS A 72 -10.55 -0.46 10.52
CA LYS A 72 -11.25 -0.18 11.77
C LYS A 72 -11.51 -1.47 12.58
N GLU A 73 -11.97 -2.53 11.93
CA GLU A 73 -12.22 -3.83 12.55
C GLU A 73 -10.96 -4.42 13.20
N LYS A 74 -9.82 -4.32 12.52
CA LYS A 74 -8.55 -4.90 12.98
C LYS A 74 -7.72 -3.96 13.86
N GLY A 75 -8.02 -2.67 13.88
CA GLY A 75 -7.22 -1.67 14.60
C GLY A 75 -5.80 -1.50 14.06
N ILE A 76 -5.56 -1.88 12.80
CA ILE A 76 -4.24 -1.79 12.16
C ILE A 76 -3.92 -0.36 11.73
N LYS A 77 -2.64 -0.01 11.66
CA LYS A 77 -2.22 1.30 11.17
C LYS A 77 -2.03 1.28 9.67
N CYS A 78 -2.69 2.19 8.96
CA CYS A 78 -2.51 2.36 7.52
C CYS A 78 -1.87 3.71 7.21
N ARG A 79 -0.87 3.70 6.34
CA ARG A 79 -0.18 4.92 5.88
C ARG A 79 -0.22 4.99 4.36
N LEU A 80 -0.52 6.18 3.84
CA LEU A 80 -0.41 6.50 2.42
C LEU A 80 0.73 7.50 2.23
N ILE A 81 1.77 7.11 1.48
CA ILE A 81 2.82 8.00 1.02
C ILE A 81 2.47 8.43 -0.41
N THR A 82 2.34 9.73 -0.65
CA THR A 82 1.95 10.24 -1.97
C THR A 82 2.48 11.65 -2.17
N GLU A 83 2.53 12.10 -3.42
CA GLU A 83 2.80 13.50 -3.73
C GLU A 83 1.50 14.30 -3.59
N VAL A 84 1.29 14.89 -2.41
CA VAL A 84 0.14 15.79 -2.16
C VAL A 84 0.28 17.04 -3.02
N ASN A 85 -0.76 17.35 -3.80
CA ASN A 85 -0.87 18.55 -4.62
C ASN A 85 -2.32 19.05 -4.65
N THR A 86 -2.55 20.21 -5.26
CA THR A 86 -3.88 20.85 -5.30
C THR A 86 -4.95 20.01 -6.02
N GLU A 87 -4.54 19.07 -6.89
CA GLU A 87 -5.48 18.22 -7.62
C GLU A 87 -5.98 17.02 -6.79
N ASN A 88 -5.16 16.52 -5.85
CA ASN A 88 -5.49 15.34 -5.06
C ASN A 88 -5.81 15.63 -3.59
N GLU A 89 -5.48 16.79 -3.05
CA GLU A 89 -5.70 17.16 -1.64
C GLU A 89 -7.15 16.94 -1.20
N GLY A 90 -8.12 17.38 -2.01
CA GLY A 90 -9.54 17.20 -1.71
C GLY A 90 -9.95 15.74 -1.57
N PHE A 91 -9.43 14.86 -2.43
CA PHE A 91 -9.66 13.41 -2.33
C PHE A 91 -8.98 12.82 -1.10
N LEU A 92 -7.72 13.18 -0.85
CA LEU A 92 -6.95 12.68 0.28
C LEU A 92 -7.61 13.04 1.63
N ASN A 93 -8.20 14.22 1.73
CA ASN A 93 -8.96 14.64 2.91
C ASN A 93 -10.21 13.78 3.20
N THR A 94 -10.69 13.00 2.22
CA THR A 94 -11.79 12.04 2.43
C THR A 94 -11.33 10.72 3.06
N LEU A 95 -10.02 10.54 3.29
CA LEU A 95 -9.42 9.30 3.78
C LEU A 95 -8.83 9.46 5.21
N PRO A 96 -9.62 9.88 6.23
CA PRO A 96 -9.11 10.18 7.57
C PRO A 96 -8.62 8.93 8.34
N PHE A 97 -8.90 7.73 7.83
CA PHE A 97 -8.43 6.47 8.40
C PHE A 97 -6.98 6.13 7.98
N LEU A 98 -6.40 6.93 7.06
CA LEU A 98 -5.01 6.79 6.61
C LEU A 98 -4.15 7.88 7.23
N GLU A 99 -2.95 7.50 7.66
CA GLU A 99 -1.87 8.45 7.92
C GLU A 99 -1.28 8.90 6.58
N ILE A 100 -1.58 10.11 6.13
CA ILE A 100 -1.07 10.62 4.85
C ILE A 100 0.28 11.29 5.05
N ARG A 101 1.27 10.94 4.22
CA ARG A 101 2.60 11.56 4.19
C ARG A 101 2.93 12.05 2.79
N HIS A 102 3.31 13.33 2.70
CA HIS A 102 3.75 13.94 1.47
C HIS A 102 5.19 13.53 1.11
N LEU A 103 5.43 13.19 -0.16
CA LEU A 103 6.76 12.97 -0.73
C LEU A 103 6.80 13.46 -2.18
N GLU A 104 7.70 14.39 -2.49
CA GLU A 104 7.88 14.94 -3.85
C GLU A 104 8.59 13.96 -4.79
N GLY A 105 8.29 14.08 -6.09
CA GLY A 105 8.98 13.32 -7.14
C GLY A 105 8.67 11.83 -7.09
N LEU A 106 7.54 11.47 -6.50
CA LEU A 106 7.13 10.09 -6.32
C LEU A 106 6.71 9.51 -7.67
N ARG A 107 7.24 8.32 -7.98
CA ARG A 107 6.85 7.59 -9.17
C ARG A 107 6.49 6.16 -8.77
N GLY A 108 5.40 5.65 -9.35
CA GLY A 108 4.99 4.26 -9.21
C GLY A 108 4.21 4.00 -7.91
N ASN A 109 3.69 2.77 -7.81
CA ASN A 109 2.71 2.40 -6.80
C ASN A 109 3.06 1.04 -6.19
N PHE A 110 3.05 0.94 -4.87
CA PHE A 110 3.26 -0.35 -4.18
C PHE A 110 2.72 -0.34 -2.74
N GLY A 111 2.46 -1.53 -2.21
CA GLY A 111 2.04 -1.77 -0.83
C GLY A 111 3.03 -2.66 -0.07
N ILE A 112 3.15 -2.41 1.23
CA ILE A 112 3.96 -3.17 2.18
C ILE A 112 3.08 -3.51 3.38
N ARG A 113 3.07 -4.79 3.76
CA ARG A 113 2.35 -5.31 4.92
C ARG A 113 3.31 -5.68 6.05
N ASP A 114 2.93 -5.37 7.28
CA ASP A 114 3.57 -5.81 8.54
C ASP A 114 5.07 -5.58 8.65
N GLU A 115 5.57 -4.55 7.95
CA GLU A 115 7.00 -4.27 7.89
C GLU A 115 7.82 -5.46 7.33
N MET A 116 7.15 -6.47 6.77
CA MET A 116 7.73 -7.64 6.12
C MET A 116 7.94 -7.37 4.63
N ASP A 117 8.93 -8.05 4.05
CA ASP A 117 9.33 -7.93 2.63
C ASP A 117 8.28 -8.48 1.63
N THR A 118 7.00 -8.56 1.99
CA THR A 118 5.94 -8.95 1.06
C THR A 118 5.44 -7.71 0.31
N TRP A 119 5.93 -7.55 -0.92
CA TRP A 119 5.60 -6.44 -1.82
C TRP A 119 4.37 -6.77 -2.66
N HIS A 120 3.31 -5.97 -2.53
CA HIS A 120 2.27 -5.92 -3.56
C HIS A 120 2.61 -4.79 -4.53
N LEU A 121 3.20 -5.14 -5.67
CA LEU A 121 3.55 -4.22 -6.74
C LEU A 121 2.34 -4.01 -7.67
N CYS A 122 1.67 -2.86 -7.55
CA CYS A 122 0.65 -2.45 -8.49
C CYS A 122 1.30 -1.60 -9.59
N PHE A 123 1.66 -2.20 -10.73
CA PHE A 123 2.20 -1.44 -11.86
C PHE A 123 1.11 -0.70 -12.64
N THR A 124 1.27 0.61 -12.77
CA THR A 124 0.92 1.34 -14.00
C THR A 124 2.15 1.34 -14.92
N LYS A 125 1.94 1.32 -16.24
CA LYS A 125 2.85 0.88 -17.33
C LYS A 125 4.31 1.39 -17.42
N ARG A 126 4.83 2.17 -16.47
CA ARG A 126 6.22 2.67 -16.50
C ARG A 126 6.88 2.48 -15.13
N MET A 127 7.87 1.59 -15.05
CA MET A 127 9.20 1.84 -14.44
C MET A 127 9.93 0.55 -14.06
N THR A 128 11.19 0.46 -14.46
CA THR A 128 12.14 -0.60 -14.09
C THR A 128 13.30 -0.15 -13.18
N ASN A 129 13.44 1.15 -12.87
CA ASN A 129 14.66 1.68 -12.19
C ASN A 129 14.44 2.41 -10.84
N PHE A 130 13.24 2.44 -10.25
CA PHE A 130 12.93 3.29 -9.09
C PHE A 130 13.17 2.63 -7.70
N TYR A 131 13.47 1.33 -7.67
CA TYR A 131 13.43 0.50 -6.47
C TYR A 131 14.41 0.86 -5.33
N ARG A 132 15.56 1.46 -5.63
CA ARG A 132 16.61 1.68 -4.61
C ARG A 132 16.35 2.88 -3.70
N HIS A 133 15.69 3.92 -4.19
CA HIS A 133 15.49 5.17 -3.44
C HIS A 133 14.33 5.04 -2.45
N THR A 134 13.23 4.42 -2.84
CA THR A 134 12.06 4.27 -1.97
C THR A 134 12.30 3.29 -0.83
N LEU A 135 13.11 2.24 -1.06
CA LEU A 135 13.58 1.35 0.00
C LEU A 135 14.42 2.06 1.07
N ALA A 136 15.20 3.08 0.68
CA ALA A 136 15.99 3.88 1.62
C ALA A 136 15.08 4.79 2.47
N ILE A 137 14.04 5.37 1.87
CA ILE A 137 13.03 6.20 2.56
C ILE A 137 12.20 5.34 3.54
N LEU A 138 11.81 4.14 3.15
CA LEU A 138 11.06 3.24 4.04
C LEU A 138 11.92 2.72 5.20
N LYS A 139 13.19 2.38 4.93
CA LYS A 139 14.16 2.03 5.97
C LYS A 139 14.47 3.20 6.91
N SER A 140 14.44 4.45 6.44
CA SER A 140 14.61 5.63 7.31
C SER A 140 13.36 5.90 8.15
N LEU A 141 12.16 5.69 7.59
CA LEU A 141 10.89 5.75 8.32
C LEU A 141 10.79 4.67 9.41
N GLN A 142 11.30 3.46 9.18
CA GLN A 142 11.41 2.41 10.20
C GLN A 142 12.46 2.74 11.27
N ARG A 143 13.63 3.30 10.89
CA ARG A 143 14.70 3.67 11.85
C ARG A 143 14.33 4.81 12.79
N ASN A 144 13.48 5.75 12.38
CA ASN A 144 13.08 6.87 13.23
C ASN A 144 12.25 6.46 14.47
N LYS A 145 11.70 5.23 14.53
CA LYS A 145 11.14 4.68 15.79
C LYS A 145 12.21 4.19 16.77
N CYS A 146 13.34 3.66 16.28
CA CYS A 146 14.41 3.17 17.16
C CYS A 146 15.15 4.29 17.91
N ASN A 147 15.16 5.52 17.37
CA ASN A 147 15.83 6.65 18.03
C ASN A 147 14.93 7.39 19.03
N CYS A 148 13.60 7.33 18.91
CA CYS A 148 12.71 7.90 19.94
C CYS A 148 12.65 7.03 21.21
N LEU A 149 12.86 5.71 21.12
CA LEU A 149 12.92 4.83 22.29
C LEU A 149 14.26 4.87 23.04
N LYS A 150 15.31 5.46 22.47
CA LYS A 150 16.61 5.63 23.15
C LYS A 150 16.76 6.95 23.91
N ASN A 151 15.84 7.91 23.71
CA ASN A 151 15.89 9.23 24.37
C ASN A 151 14.75 9.47 25.38
N CYS A 152 13.95 8.45 25.69
CA CYS A 152 13.04 8.45 26.84
C CYS A 152 13.55 7.46 27.90
N GLY A 153 14.75 7.71 28.42
CA GLY A 153 15.20 7.14 29.68
C GLY A 153 14.87 8.13 30.80
N VAL A 154 13.84 7.81 31.58
CA VAL A 154 13.71 8.25 32.98
C VAL A 154 14.27 7.12 33.83
#